data_AF-A0A165EX22-F1
#
_entry.id   AF-A0A165EX22-F1
#
_cell.length_a   1.000
_cell.length_b   1.000
_cell.length_c   1.000
_cell.angle_alpha   90.00
_cell.angle_beta   90.00
_cell.angle_gamma   90.00
#
_symmetry.space_group_name_H-M   'P 1'
#
loop_
_entity.id
_entity.type
_entity.pdbx_description
1 polymer ?
#
loop_
_entity_poly.entity_id
_entity_poly.type
_entity_poly.pdbx_seq_one_letter_code
_entity_poly.pdbx_strand_id
1 'polypeptide(L)'
;MISKTKLHAALHLTDDVMLFGPCLLYMTERYESYNSVFRLCSVLSNRHAPSKDIGKAMAQQARSQHITSGGYWQDKSTKQWVCASDRVLKAVRSDPMMLRLLGQHPEVDEIGRKPSFRRIRQ
;
A
#
# COMPACT_ATOMS: atom_id res chain seq x y z
N MET A 1 30.18 6.71 10.42
CA MET A 1 29.88 6.27 9.03
C MET A 1 28.41 6.52 8.73
N ILE A 2 28.10 7.61 8.03
CA ILE A 2 26.73 7.88 7.56
C ILE A 2 26.40 6.80 6.52
N SER A 3 25.43 5.92 6.84
CA SER A 3 25.08 4.80 5.97
C SER A 3 24.50 5.34 4.65
N LYS A 4 25.29 5.21 3.58
CA LYS A 4 25.01 5.62 2.18
C LYS A 4 23.59 5.27 1.71
N THR A 5 23.03 4.19 2.23
CA THR A 5 21.68 3.69 1.93
C THR A 5 20.55 4.64 2.36
N LYS A 6 20.67 5.29 3.53
CA LYS A 6 19.60 6.19 4.01
C LYS A 6 19.50 7.46 3.17
N LEU A 7 20.63 7.99 2.71
CA LEU A 7 20.68 9.15 1.80
C LEU A 7 20.18 8.79 0.40
N HIS A 8 20.51 7.61 -0.09
CA HIS A 8 20.00 7.13 -1.39
C HIS A 8 18.48 6.90 -1.35
N ALA A 9 17.94 6.36 -0.25
CA ALA A 9 16.49 6.24 -0.08
C ALA A 9 15.80 7.61 -0.01
N ALA A 10 16.44 8.60 0.62
CA ALA A 10 15.93 9.98 0.67
C ALA A 10 15.82 10.63 -0.72
N LEU A 11 16.70 10.27 -1.66
CA LEU A 11 16.67 10.80 -3.03
C LEU A 11 15.42 10.34 -3.80
N HIS A 12 15.00 9.09 -3.60
CA HIS A 12 13.82 8.50 -4.24
C HIS A 12 12.54 8.70 -3.43
N LEU A 13 12.64 9.29 -2.24
CA LEU A 13 11.53 9.46 -1.30
C LEU A 13 10.35 10.20 -1.94
N THR A 14 10.61 11.25 -2.72
CA THR A 14 9.57 12.02 -3.40
C THR A 14 8.83 11.18 -4.43
N ASP A 15 9.57 10.41 -5.24
CA ASP A 15 8.98 9.53 -6.25
C ASP A 15 8.19 8.38 -5.59
N ASP A 16 8.73 7.82 -4.52
CA ASP A 16 8.08 6.75 -3.73
C ASP A 16 6.82 7.26 -3.04
N VAL A 17 6.82 8.48 -2.48
CA VAL A 17 5.63 9.10 -1.87
C VAL A 17 4.54 9.34 -2.91
N MET A 18 4.92 9.79 -4.10
CA MET A 18 3.98 10.02 -5.18
C MET A 18 3.38 8.73 -5.75
N LEU A 19 4.10 7.60 -5.66
CA LEU A 19 3.67 6.32 -6.23
C LEU A 19 2.99 5.40 -5.22
N PHE A 20 3.45 5.39 -3.97
CA PHE A 20 3.03 4.45 -2.93
C PHE A 20 2.39 5.12 -1.71
N GLY A 21 2.36 6.45 -1.65
CA GLY A 21 1.91 7.20 -0.48
C GLY A 21 3.00 7.38 0.58
N PRO A 22 2.68 7.91 1.77
CA PRO A 22 3.64 8.27 2.80
C PRO A 22 4.70 7.19 3.04
N CYS A 23 5.98 7.58 3.00
CA CYS A 23 7.05 6.59 2.95
C CYS A 23 7.01 5.64 4.15
N LEU A 24 6.82 4.36 3.83
CA LEU A 24 6.73 3.23 4.76
C LEU A 24 7.88 3.26 5.80
N LEU A 25 9.08 3.66 5.39
CA LEU A 25 10.28 3.64 6.23
C LEU A 25 10.31 4.71 7.33
N TYR A 26 9.42 5.71 7.27
CA TYR A 26 9.34 6.80 8.27
C TYR A 26 8.26 6.57 9.34
N MET A 27 7.47 5.50 9.21
CA MET A 27 6.32 5.21 10.07
C MET A 27 6.68 4.11 11.09
N THR A 28 7.77 4.28 11.84
CA THR A 28 8.24 3.25 12.79
C THR A 28 7.18 2.92 13.85
N GLU A 29 6.43 3.91 14.32
CA GLU A 29 5.36 3.73 15.32
C GLU A 29 4.20 2.86 14.79
N ARG A 30 3.75 3.10 13.54
CA ARG A 30 2.76 2.20 12.92
C ARG A 30 3.33 0.81 12.73
N TYR A 31 4.58 0.68 12.29
CA TYR A 31 5.24 -0.61 12.14
C TYR A 31 5.35 -1.39 13.46
N GLU A 32 5.56 -0.71 14.58
CA GLU A 32 5.56 -1.35 15.90
C GLU A 32 4.18 -1.85 16.30
N SER A 33 3.12 -1.06 16.06
CA SER A 33 1.74 -1.51 16.30
C SER A 33 1.38 -2.76 15.47
N TYR A 34 1.96 -2.90 14.27
CA TYR A 34 1.77 -4.06 13.40
C TYR A 34 2.34 -5.37 13.97
N ASN A 35 3.32 -5.30 14.88
CA ASN A 35 3.84 -6.49 15.54
C ASN A 35 2.76 -7.22 16.37
N SER A 36 1.77 -6.49 16.88
CA SER A 36 0.63 -7.09 17.60
C SER A 36 -0.26 -7.92 16.67
N VAL A 37 -0.56 -7.39 15.47
CA VAL A 37 -1.33 -8.07 14.42
C VAL A 37 -0.57 -9.30 13.92
N PHE A 38 0.74 -9.16 13.67
CA PHE A 38 1.59 -10.27 13.26
C PHE A 38 1.56 -11.43 14.28
N ARG A 39 1.66 -11.10 15.58
CA ARG A 39 1.56 -12.09 16.66
C ARG A 39 0.19 -12.77 16.69
N LEU A 40 -0.89 -12.03 16.54
CA LEU A 40 -2.25 -12.58 16.49
C LEU A 40 -2.42 -13.57 15.33
N CYS A 41 -1.99 -13.18 14.13
CA CYS A 41 -2.05 -14.07 12.96
C CYS A 41 -1.15 -15.30 13.11
N SER A 42 -0.05 -15.21 13.86
CA SER A 42 0.82 -16.36 14.19
C SER A 42 0.15 -17.33 15.17
N VAL A 43 -0.49 -16.81 16.22
CA VAL A 43 -1.20 -17.62 17.23
C VAL A 43 -2.39 -18.37 16.61
N LEU A 44 -3.12 -17.72 15.71
CA LEU A 44 -4.32 -18.25 15.04
C LEU A 44 -4.03 -19.03 13.74
N SER A 45 -2.77 -19.16 13.33
CA SER A 45 -2.38 -19.94 12.15
C SER A 45 -2.46 -21.44 12.44
N ASN A 46 -2.74 -22.24 11.41
CA ASN A 46 -2.63 -23.70 11.43
C ASN A 46 -1.17 -24.21 11.63
N ARG A 47 -0.21 -23.31 11.89
CA ARG A 47 1.19 -23.55 12.27
C ARG A 47 2.08 -24.30 11.27
N HIS A 48 1.56 -24.69 10.11
CA HIS A 48 2.35 -25.33 9.04
C HIS A 48 3.36 -24.37 8.38
N ALA A 49 2.98 -23.11 8.15
CA ALA A 49 3.88 -22.09 7.60
C ALA A 49 3.44 -20.66 8.01
N PRO A 50 3.47 -20.31 9.31
CA PRO A 50 2.90 -19.06 9.83
C PRO A 50 3.43 -17.81 9.12
N SER A 51 4.74 -17.73 8.89
CA SER A 51 5.36 -16.58 8.23
C SER A 51 4.87 -16.37 6.80
N LYS A 52 4.70 -17.46 6.04
CA LYS A 52 4.21 -17.43 4.65
C LYS A 52 2.76 -17.01 4.60
N ASP A 53 1.95 -17.51 5.51
CA ASP A 53 0.52 -17.22 5.56
C ASP A 53 0.25 -15.77 6.00
N ILE A 54 0.98 -15.29 7.01
CA ILE A 54 0.93 -13.89 7.44
C ILE A 54 1.41 -12.98 6.31
N GLY A 55 2.52 -13.31 5.65
CA GLY A 55 3.02 -12.52 4.51
C GLY A 55 2.00 -12.42 3.37
N LYS A 56 1.29 -13.51 3.06
CA LYS A 56 0.20 -13.50 2.07
C LYS A 56 -0.97 -12.63 2.52
N ALA A 57 -1.41 -12.76 3.78
CA ALA A 57 -2.51 -11.97 4.33
C ALA A 57 -2.19 -10.46 4.28
N MET A 58 -0.98 -10.08 4.69
CA MET A 58 -0.51 -8.70 4.64
C MET A 58 -0.45 -8.17 3.20
N ALA A 59 0.04 -8.97 2.25
CA ALA A 59 0.07 -8.59 0.83
C ALA A 59 -1.35 -8.42 0.25
N GLN A 60 -2.32 -9.21 0.69
CA GLN A 60 -3.72 -9.08 0.29
C GLN A 60 -4.36 -7.82 0.88
N GLN A 61 -4.08 -7.51 2.14
CA GLN A 61 -4.56 -6.29 2.79
C GLN A 61 -4.00 -5.04 2.10
N ALA A 62 -2.68 -4.96 1.91
CA ALA A 62 -2.03 -3.85 1.21
C ALA A 62 -2.56 -3.66 -0.22
N ARG A 63 -2.79 -4.77 -0.94
CA ARG A 63 -3.43 -4.73 -2.27
C ARG A 63 -4.83 -4.14 -2.22
N SER A 64 -5.64 -4.57 -1.25
CA SER A 64 -7.01 -4.08 -1.10
C SER A 64 -7.01 -2.58 -0.85
N GLN A 65 -6.16 -2.10 0.06
CA GLN A 65 -5.98 -0.68 0.35
C GLN A 65 -5.56 0.13 -0.87
N HIS A 66 -4.60 -0.36 -1.66
CA HIS A 66 -4.15 0.28 -2.90
C HIS A 66 -5.25 0.40 -3.95
N ILE A 67 -6.06 -0.66 -4.12
CA ILE A 67 -7.16 -0.64 -5.08
C ILE A 67 -8.24 0.34 -4.62
N THR A 68 -8.60 0.32 -3.34
CA THR A 68 -9.70 1.13 -2.79
C THR A 68 -9.34 2.59 -2.59
N SER A 69 -8.05 2.94 -2.49
CA SER A 69 -7.61 4.34 -2.46
C SER A 69 -7.65 5.02 -3.84
N GLY A 70 -7.73 4.24 -4.92
CA GLY A 70 -7.65 4.73 -6.30
C GLY A 70 -6.27 4.55 -6.94
N GLY A 71 -5.42 3.69 -6.36
CA GLY A 71 -4.15 3.31 -6.94
C GLY A 71 -4.30 2.61 -8.30
N TYR A 72 -3.26 2.72 -9.13
CA TYR A 72 -3.20 2.06 -10.44
C TYR A 72 -2.40 0.75 -10.35
N TRP A 73 -2.81 -0.26 -11.11
CA TRP A 73 -2.04 -1.50 -11.28
C TRP A 73 -2.06 -1.94 -12.74
N GLN A 74 -1.08 -2.75 -13.13
CA GLN A 74 -1.05 -3.30 -14.48
C GLN A 74 -1.94 -4.53 -14.56
N ASP A 75 -2.92 -4.48 -15.47
CA ASP A 75 -3.73 -5.65 -15.78
C ASP A 75 -2.88 -6.69 -16.54
N LYS A 76 -2.95 -7.95 -16.12
CA LYS A 76 -2.14 -9.04 -16.68
C LYS A 76 -2.58 -9.41 -18.09
N SER A 77 -3.88 -9.30 -18.38
CA SER A 77 -4.47 -9.59 -19.69
C SER A 77 -4.19 -8.50 -20.70
N THR A 78 -4.57 -7.26 -20.37
CA THR A 78 -4.49 -6.13 -21.32
C THR A 78 -3.13 -5.44 -21.32
N LYS A 79 -2.28 -5.69 -20.32
CA LYS A 79 -1.00 -4.99 -20.07
C LYS A 79 -1.14 -3.49 -19.84
N GLN A 80 -2.38 -3.00 -19.66
CA GLN A 80 -2.68 -1.60 -19.43
C GLN A 80 -2.70 -1.28 -17.93
N TRP A 81 -2.41 -0.01 -17.61
CA TRP A 81 -2.59 0.52 -16.27
C TRP A 81 -4.06 0.82 -16.03
N VAL A 82 -4.65 0.13 -15.06
CA VAL A 82 -6.05 0.24 -14.69
C VAL A 82 -6.17 0.71 -13.24
N CYS A 83 -7.30 1.32 -12.92
CA CYS A 83 -7.67 1.74 -11.57
C CYS A 83 -9.06 1.17 -11.25
N ALA A 84 -9.43 1.13 -9.97
CA ALA A 84 -10.78 0.77 -9.56
C ALA A 84 -11.79 1.74 -10.17
N SER A 85 -12.96 1.21 -10.56
CA SER A 85 -14.03 2.05 -11.11
C SER A 85 -14.53 3.07 -10.07
N ASP A 86 -15.02 4.21 -10.54
CA ASP A 86 -15.58 5.27 -9.71
C ASP A 86 -16.69 4.76 -8.76
N ARG A 87 -17.47 3.76 -9.17
CA ARG A 87 -18.50 3.13 -8.32
C ARG A 87 -17.90 2.43 -7.10
N VAL A 88 -16.79 1.72 -7.27
CA VAL A 88 -16.10 1.01 -6.17
C VAL A 88 -15.48 2.02 -5.21
N LEU A 89 -14.82 3.04 -5.75
CA LEU A 89 -14.20 4.10 -4.93
C LEU A 89 -15.26 4.87 -4.12
N LYS A 90 -16.39 5.22 -4.74
CA LYS A 90 -17.51 5.88 -4.06
C LYS A 90 -18.13 5.01 -2.98
N ALA A 91 -18.34 3.73 -3.24
CA ALA A 91 -18.90 2.81 -2.25
C ALA A 91 -18.02 2.71 -0.99
N VAL A 92 -16.70 2.62 -1.17
CA VAL A 92 -15.76 2.61 -0.04
C VAL A 92 -15.76 3.95 0.70
N ARG A 93 -15.72 5.07 -0.04
CA ARG A 93 -15.70 6.42 0.55
C ARG A 93 -17.01 6.80 1.25
N SER A 94 -18.13 6.19 0.87
CA SER A 94 -19.44 6.45 1.50
C SER A 94 -19.61 5.81 2.88
N ASP A 95 -18.80 4.80 3.22
CA ASP A 95 -18.92 4.09 4.49
C ASP A 95 -17.69 4.34 5.40
N PRO A 96 -17.86 5.08 6.51
CA PRO A 96 -16.81 5.32 7.48
C PRO A 96 -16.22 4.04 8.10
N MET A 97 -17.01 2.98 8.21
CA MET A 97 -16.53 1.68 8.70
C MET A 97 -15.56 1.06 7.69
N MET A 98 -15.91 1.09 6.41
CA MET A 98 -15.05 0.59 5.34
C MET A 98 -13.73 1.36 5.27
N LEU A 99 -13.78 2.69 5.38
CA LEU A 99 -12.57 3.52 5.45
C LEU A 99 -11.67 3.10 6.62
N ARG A 100 -12.24 2.96 7.83
CA ARG A 100 -11.49 2.51 9.02
C ARG A 100 -10.90 1.12 8.86
N LEU A 101 -11.67 0.16 8.33
CA LEU A 101 -11.21 -1.22 8.10
C LEU A 101 -10.05 -1.27 7.10
N LEU A 102 -10.09 -0.40 6.10
CA LEU A 102 -9.03 -0.26 5.10
C LEU A 102 -7.88 0.63 5.57
N GLY A 103 -7.94 1.18 6.79
CA GLY A 103 -6.90 2.09 7.31
C GLY A 103 -6.84 3.42 6.56
N GLN A 104 -7.92 3.81 5.88
CA GLN A 104 -8.06 5.07 5.16
C GLN A 104 -8.75 6.10 6.06
N HIS A 105 -8.30 7.36 6.03
CA HIS A 105 -8.94 8.46 6.75
C HIS A 105 -9.74 9.31 5.76
N PRO A 106 -10.93 9.83 6.12
CA PRO A 106 -11.77 10.61 5.21
C PRO A 106 -11.18 11.93 4.68
N GLU A 107 -9.96 12.32 5.06
CA GLU A 107 -9.46 13.69 4.85
C GLU A 107 -8.19 13.86 4.00
N VAL A 108 -7.61 12.82 3.41
CA VAL A 108 -6.50 13.00 2.47
C VAL A 108 -6.57 11.90 1.42
N ASP A 109 -6.70 12.26 0.15
CA ASP A 109 -5.94 11.70 -0.98
C ASP A 109 -6.48 12.22 -2.32
N GLU A 110 -6.09 13.45 -2.67
CA GLU A 110 -5.96 13.84 -4.09
C GLU A 110 -4.68 13.23 -4.67
N ILE A 111 -4.55 11.90 -4.67
CA ILE A 111 -3.37 11.24 -5.27
C ILE A 111 -3.86 10.15 -6.21
N GLY A 112 -4.23 10.60 -7.41
CA GLY A 112 -4.70 9.74 -8.50
C GLY A 112 -4.34 10.30 -9.86
N ARG A 113 -3.16 10.90 -10.03
CA ARG A 113 -2.66 11.21 -11.38
C ARG A 113 -2.22 9.92 -12.06
N LYS A 114 -2.71 9.69 -13.28
CA LYS A 114 -2.16 8.65 -14.17
C LYS A 114 -0.62 8.78 -14.18
N PRO A 115 0.14 7.69 -13.99
CA PRO A 115 1.58 7.76 -14.12
C PRO A 115 1.94 8.15 -15.55
N SER A 116 2.49 9.36 -15.75
CA SER A 116 3.06 9.75 -17.03
C SER A 116 4.48 9.18 -17.11
N PHE A 117 4.59 7.94 -17.56
CA PHE A 117 5.90 7.36 -17.87
C PHE A 117 6.48 8.10 -19.09
N ARG A 118 7.22 9.19 -18.86
CA ARG A 118 8.22 9.61 -19.84
C ARG A 118 9.26 8.50 -19.88
N ARG A 119 9.33 7.80 -21.01
CA ARG A 119 10.34 6.78 -21.30
C ARG A 119 11.72 7.30 -20.92
N ILE A 120 12.32 6.74 -19.87
CA ILE A 120 13.77 6.78 -19.73
C ILE A 120 14.28 5.78 -20.78
N ARG A 121 14.66 6.31 -21.94
CA ARG A 121 15.46 5.59 -22.92
C ARG A 121 16.81 5.32 -22.25
N GLN A 122 17.16 4.04 -22.08
CA GLN A 122 18.57 3.63 -22.12
C GLN A 122 19.01 3.59 -23.59
#